data_AF-A0AAE1UQX9-F1
#
_entry.id   AF-A0AAE1UQX9-F1
#
_cell.length_a   1.000
_cell.length_b   1.000
_cell.length_c   1.000
_cell.angle_alpha   90.00
_cell.angle_beta   90.00
_cell.angle_gamma   90.00
#
_symmetry.space_group_name_H-M   'P 1'
#
loop_
_entity.id
_entity.type
_entity.pdbx_description
1 polymer ?
#
loop_
_entity_poly.entity_id
_entity_poly.type
_entity_poly.pdbx_seq_one_letter_code
_entity_poly.pdbx_strand_id
1 'polypeptide(L)'
;MSDTAAPKYNIGDLVWAKMKGFSPWPGKIADPSTTKLKRPSDKSPSTPVKSEDKSTSNTPSNSAPQRNYSRTPFNSKNKKTLVSSSEEDLPLPKKSRTSISLDETQTNGVTSIFSKSSSVSTSVKSPTKTGARNLLARTSQYLMDSNSDVNNDKSDLDLGAVSAKSKTIKASSLKFGFIGLGLMGQRIVKNLINSGHSVTIWNRTPTKCKDFVNAGATKVTTPADVISASDITFSCLSDPAAVKEIVFGNCGVISEIKTGKGYVELTTMDPEVSNDVAEAIIARGGRFLEGSMIGNGKQQAEEGNLILVLAGDKSLFDDCKSTFQAISSHAFYLGGSVGDASKMGLVISMLAGNLIGALAESMALADRTGLSSKDLLEILSLSPLSCPTLLSKAKAMIEANFPTEMPLTHLQKDLRLALKIAEEYEHPLPITATTNEVFKHAKHLGYSDHDVSAVYIRSRF
;
A
#
# COMPACT_ATOMS: atom_id res chain seq x y z
N MET A 1 -32.76 51.62 9.28
CA MET A 1 -31.54 50.80 9.44
C MET A 1 -30.70 51.03 8.19
N SER A 2 -29.38 51.12 8.32
CA SER A 2 -28.48 51.67 7.28
C SER A 2 -28.31 50.76 6.07
N ASP A 3 -28.54 51.30 4.87
CA ASP A 3 -28.11 50.69 3.61
C ASP A 3 -26.58 50.72 3.51
N THR A 4 -25.93 49.61 3.87
CA THR A 4 -24.53 49.40 3.54
C THR A 4 -24.41 48.99 2.08
N ALA A 5 -24.03 49.94 1.23
CA ALA A 5 -23.78 49.71 -0.19
C ALA A 5 -22.78 48.55 -0.39
N ALA A 6 -23.10 47.65 -1.31
CA ALA A 6 -22.22 46.54 -1.66
C ALA A 6 -20.86 47.05 -2.19
N PRO A 7 -19.73 46.39 -1.85
CA PRO A 7 -18.42 46.78 -2.34
C PRO A 7 -18.37 46.73 -3.88
N LYS A 8 -18.01 47.86 -4.50
CA LYS A 8 -17.71 47.91 -5.94
C LYS A 8 -16.33 47.31 -6.16
N TYR A 9 -16.28 46.16 -6.83
CA TYR A 9 -15.04 45.54 -7.29
C TYR A 9 -14.66 46.03 -8.69
N ASN A 10 -13.37 46.07 -8.98
CA ASN A 10 -12.80 46.45 -10.27
C ASN A 10 -12.37 45.22 -11.09
N ILE A 11 -12.24 45.41 -12.40
CA ILE A 11 -11.62 44.41 -13.28
C ILE A 11 -10.16 44.25 -12.84
N GLY A 12 -9.78 43.02 -12.52
CA GLY A 12 -8.46 42.66 -12.02
C GLY A 12 -8.41 42.32 -10.53
N ASP A 13 -9.44 42.63 -9.74
CA ASP A 13 -9.46 42.33 -8.31
C ASP A 13 -9.48 40.82 -8.03
N LEU A 14 -8.70 40.38 -7.04
CA LEU A 14 -8.74 39.03 -6.50
C LEU A 14 -9.89 38.92 -5.50
N VAL A 15 -10.78 37.95 -5.71
CA VAL A 15 -12.00 37.75 -4.92
C VAL A 15 -12.21 36.27 -4.60
N TRP A 16 -12.96 35.99 -3.53
CA TRP A 16 -13.46 34.66 -3.24
C TRP A 16 -14.82 34.47 -3.90
N ALA A 17 -14.88 33.68 -4.96
CA ALA A 17 -16.13 33.31 -5.62
C ALA A 17 -16.88 32.26 -4.78
N LYS A 18 -18.20 32.39 -4.71
CA LYS A 18 -19.09 31.45 -4.02
C LYS A 18 -20.34 31.20 -4.85
N MET A 19 -20.56 29.95 -5.24
CA MET A 19 -21.78 29.50 -5.89
C MET A 19 -22.56 28.57 -4.96
N LYS A 20 -23.90 28.60 -5.02
CA LYS A 20 -24.76 27.77 -4.16
C LYS A 20 -24.47 26.28 -4.42
N GLY A 21 -24.12 25.55 -3.37
CA GLY A 21 -23.75 24.13 -3.45
C GLY A 21 -22.25 23.83 -3.59
N PHE A 22 -21.39 24.85 -3.64
CA PHE A 22 -19.94 24.69 -3.76
C PHE A 22 -19.20 25.46 -2.66
N SER A 23 -18.09 24.90 -2.15
CA SER A 23 -17.15 25.60 -1.27
C SER A 23 -16.58 26.85 -1.97
N PRO A 24 -16.27 27.96 -1.28
CA PRO A 24 -15.66 29.13 -1.92
C PRO A 24 -14.29 28.82 -2.56
N TRP A 25 -13.97 29.49 -3.66
CA TRP A 25 -12.67 29.36 -4.34
C TRP A 25 -12.10 30.73 -4.75
N PRO A 26 -10.77 30.89 -4.86
CA PRO A 26 -10.16 32.13 -5.34
C PRO A 26 -10.43 32.35 -6.83
N GLY A 27 -10.72 33.57 -7.21
CA GLY A 27 -10.94 34.00 -8.58
C GLY A 27 -10.46 35.44 -8.81
N LYS A 28 -10.44 35.86 -10.08
CA LYS A 28 -10.09 37.22 -10.49
C LYS A 28 -11.22 37.79 -11.35
N ILE A 29 -11.63 39.02 -11.07
CA ILE A 29 -12.70 39.66 -11.86
C ILE A 29 -12.14 40.03 -13.24
N ALA A 30 -12.86 39.65 -14.28
CA ALA A 30 -12.52 39.89 -15.68
C ALA A 30 -13.75 40.37 -16.44
N ASP A 31 -13.54 41.22 -17.45
CA ASP A 31 -14.60 41.66 -18.36
C ASP A 31 -14.89 40.55 -19.39
N PRO A 32 -16.14 40.10 -19.55
CA PRO A 32 -16.49 39.07 -20.52
C PRO A 32 -16.44 39.51 -22.00
N SER A 33 -16.11 40.78 -22.31
CA SER A 33 -16.13 41.33 -23.67
C SER A 33 -15.01 40.87 -24.61
N THR A 34 -14.06 40.03 -24.18
CA THR A 34 -13.03 39.45 -25.06
C THR A 34 -13.10 37.92 -25.18
N THR A 35 -13.91 37.47 -26.14
CA THR A 35 -13.71 36.27 -26.98
C THR A 35 -13.63 34.88 -26.30
N LYS A 36 -14.59 34.01 -26.64
CA LYS A 36 -14.70 32.55 -26.33
C LYS A 36 -15.35 32.15 -24.99
N LEU A 37 -16.65 32.40 -24.85
CA LEU A 37 -17.54 31.56 -24.04
C LEU A 37 -18.57 30.89 -24.96
N LYS A 38 -18.40 29.59 -25.27
CA LYS A 38 -19.46 28.78 -25.88
C LYS A 38 -20.48 28.45 -24.79
N ARG A 39 -21.74 28.87 -24.95
CA ARG A 39 -22.85 28.32 -24.16
C ARG A 39 -22.96 26.80 -24.42
N PRO A 40 -23.15 25.97 -23.39
CA PRO A 40 -23.58 24.59 -23.58
C PRO A 40 -24.93 24.57 -24.30
N SER A 41 -25.14 23.62 -25.21
CA SER A 41 -26.41 23.46 -25.91
C SER A 41 -27.47 22.84 -24.99
N ASP A 42 -28.62 23.51 -24.86
CA ASP A 42 -29.77 22.98 -24.11
C ASP A 42 -30.22 21.63 -24.67
N LYS A 43 -30.16 20.58 -23.84
CA LYS A 43 -30.86 19.32 -24.09
C LYS A 43 -32.14 19.30 -23.28
N SER A 44 -33.26 19.59 -23.94
CA SER A 44 -34.60 19.31 -23.41
C SER A 44 -34.79 17.80 -23.20
N PRO A 45 -35.48 17.36 -22.14
CA PRO A 45 -35.68 15.94 -21.84
C PRO A 45 -36.63 15.27 -22.85
N SER A 46 -36.21 14.18 -23.45
CA SER A 46 -37.03 13.40 -24.39
C SER A 46 -38.01 12.46 -23.67
N THR A 47 -39.31 12.67 -23.88
CA THR A 47 -40.34 11.67 -23.58
C THR A 47 -40.38 10.55 -24.63
N PRO A 48 -40.82 9.32 -24.27
CA PRO A 48 -40.73 8.15 -25.15
C PRO A 48 -41.90 8.04 -26.12
N VAL A 49 -41.64 7.59 -27.35
CA VAL A 49 -42.68 7.22 -28.34
C VAL A 49 -42.43 5.81 -28.86
N LYS A 50 -43.54 5.13 -29.19
CA LYS A 50 -43.66 3.69 -29.46
C LYS A 50 -43.21 3.28 -30.88
N SER A 51 -43.07 1.97 -31.02
CA SER A 51 -43.07 1.14 -32.23
C SER A 51 -43.92 1.62 -33.41
N GLU A 52 -43.42 1.42 -34.63
CA GLU A 52 -44.17 0.70 -35.68
C GLU A 52 -43.24 0.17 -36.79
N ASP A 53 -43.63 -0.95 -37.42
CA ASP A 53 -42.90 -1.62 -38.50
C ASP A 53 -43.10 -0.95 -39.87
N LYS A 54 -42.11 -1.07 -40.77
CA LYS A 54 -42.35 -1.56 -42.15
C LYS A 54 -41.08 -1.88 -42.94
N SER A 55 -41.24 -2.86 -43.83
CA SER A 55 -40.24 -3.38 -44.77
C SER A 55 -40.28 -2.66 -46.12
N THR A 56 -39.15 -2.62 -46.83
CA THR A 56 -38.95 -3.23 -48.18
C THR A 56 -37.63 -2.76 -48.84
N SER A 57 -37.25 -3.45 -49.91
CA SER A 57 -35.94 -3.47 -50.58
C SER A 57 -35.78 -2.46 -51.73
N ASN A 58 -34.58 -1.90 -51.92
CA ASN A 58 -33.71 -2.14 -53.12
C ASN A 58 -32.51 -1.16 -53.24
N THR A 59 -31.36 -1.71 -53.63
CA THR A 59 -30.10 -1.06 -54.06
C THR A 59 -30.13 -0.68 -55.56
N PRO A 60 -29.15 0.03 -56.21
CA PRO A 60 -27.69 0.02 -55.93
C PRO A 60 -26.85 1.33 -56.18
N SER A 61 -25.52 1.19 -55.98
CA SER A 61 -24.40 2.11 -56.31
C SER A 61 -24.29 3.41 -55.48
N ASN A 62 -23.14 3.94 -55.04
CA ASN A 62 -21.71 3.58 -55.12
C ASN A 62 -20.93 4.41 -54.04
N SER A 63 -19.65 4.20 -53.65
CA SER A 63 -18.66 3.13 -53.90
C SER A 63 -17.41 3.27 -52.99
N ALA A 64 -16.95 2.16 -52.38
CA ALA A 64 -15.56 1.87 -51.92
C ALA A 64 -14.87 2.75 -50.81
N PRO A 65 -13.85 2.22 -50.09
CA PRO A 65 -13.65 0.84 -49.62
C PRO A 65 -13.23 0.72 -48.13
N GLN A 66 -13.52 -0.43 -47.50
CA GLN A 66 -12.88 -0.83 -46.24
C GLN A 66 -11.44 -1.33 -46.46
N ARG A 67 -10.58 -1.21 -45.44
CA ARG A 67 -9.34 -2.01 -45.32
C ARG A 67 -9.32 -2.79 -44.01
N ASN A 68 -9.15 -4.11 -44.14
CA ASN A 68 -9.03 -5.04 -43.02
C ASN A 68 -7.66 -4.94 -42.33
N TYR A 69 -7.64 -5.25 -41.04
CA TYR A 69 -6.41 -5.51 -40.30
C TYR A 69 -5.77 -6.82 -40.77
N SER A 70 -4.48 -6.79 -41.10
CA SER A 70 -3.66 -7.98 -41.36
C SER A 70 -2.47 -7.97 -40.41
N ARG A 71 -2.33 -9.03 -39.61
CA ARG A 71 -1.12 -9.27 -38.80
C ARG A 71 0.02 -9.72 -39.71
N THR A 72 1.21 -9.15 -39.54
CA THR A 72 2.46 -9.64 -40.15
C THR A 72 3.51 -9.88 -39.07
N PRO A 73 4.16 -11.06 -39.02
CA PRO A 73 5.26 -11.34 -38.10
C PRO A 73 6.58 -10.77 -38.63
N PHE A 74 7.48 -10.35 -37.73
CA PHE A 74 8.83 -9.93 -38.10
C PHE A 74 9.81 -11.08 -37.87
N ASN A 75 10.64 -11.41 -38.87
CA ASN A 75 11.64 -12.47 -38.80
C ASN A 75 12.99 -11.91 -39.26
N SER A 76 14.06 -12.14 -38.50
CA SER A 76 15.37 -11.51 -38.72
C SER A 76 16.38 -12.43 -39.38
N LYS A 77 17.15 -11.89 -40.35
CA LYS A 77 18.42 -12.38 -40.95
C LYS A 77 18.81 -11.36 -42.05
N ASN A 78 20.07 -11.04 -42.38
CA ASN A 78 21.36 -11.63 -41.99
C ASN A 78 22.56 -10.71 -42.42
N LYS A 79 23.80 -11.12 -42.07
CA LYS A 79 25.14 -10.72 -42.64
C LYS A 79 25.73 -9.34 -42.28
N LYS A 80 27.07 -9.14 -42.27
CA LYS A 80 28.27 -10.00 -41.96
C LYS A 80 29.56 -9.17 -42.15
N THR A 81 30.55 -9.32 -41.27
CA THR A 81 31.99 -9.11 -41.61
C THR A 81 32.86 -9.95 -40.67
N LEU A 82 33.99 -10.50 -41.15
CA LEU A 82 34.93 -11.36 -40.41
C LEU A 82 36.33 -10.73 -40.34
N VAL A 83 37.08 -11.02 -39.28
CA VAL A 83 38.52 -11.40 -39.31
C VAL A 83 38.77 -12.50 -38.24
N SER A 84 39.81 -13.31 -38.44
CA SER A 84 40.29 -14.51 -37.69
C SER A 84 40.88 -14.22 -36.28
N SER A 85 41.26 -15.18 -35.41
CA SER A 85 41.81 -16.55 -35.61
C SER A 85 41.73 -17.49 -34.36
N SER A 86 41.90 -18.82 -34.58
CA SER A 86 42.50 -19.88 -33.69
C SER A 86 41.98 -20.11 -32.25
N GLU A 87 41.87 -21.31 -31.67
CA GLU A 87 41.86 -22.74 -32.10
C GLU A 87 41.42 -23.62 -30.87
N GLU A 88 41.33 -24.96 -31.00
CA GLU A 88 41.22 -26.02 -29.95
C GLU A 88 39.86 -26.34 -29.22
N ASP A 89 39.30 -27.50 -29.63
CA ASP A 89 38.92 -28.71 -28.83
C ASP A 89 37.81 -28.81 -27.73
N LEU A 90 36.67 -29.38 -28.18
CA LEU A 90 36.09 -30.70 -27.76
C LEU A 90 35.38 -30.85 -26.36
N PRO A 91 34.50 -31.89 -26.15
CA PRO A 91 33.07 -31.57 -25.91
C PRO A 91 32.36 -32.20 -24.68
N LEU A 92 31.08 -31.83 -24.55
CA LEU A 92 30.05 -32.29 -23.59
C LEU A 92 29.81 -33.82 -23.49
N PRO A 93 29.46 -34.34 -22.30
CA PRO A 93 28.93 -35.70 -22.13
C PRO A 93 27.38 -35.78 -22.14
N LYS A 94 26.85 -36.83 -22.77
CA LYS A 94 25.46 -37.34 -22.61
C LYS A 94 25.45 -38.57 -21.70
N LYS A 95 24.35 -38.82 -20.99
CA LYS A 95 23.83 -40.13 -20.48
C LYS A 95 22.50 -39.87 -19.73
N SER A 96 21.54 -40.78 -19.61
CA SER A 96 21.08 -41.91 -20.44
C SER A 96 19.73 -42.39 -19.86
N ARG A 97 18.74 -42.76 -20.69
CA ARG A 97 17.48 -43.38 -20.23
C ARG A 97 17.70 -44.87 -19.95
N THR A 98 17.03 -45.38 -18.92
CA THR A 98 16.64 -46.80 -18.81
C THR A 98 15.27 -46.92 -18.15
N SER A 99 14.48 -47.85 -18.67
CA SER A 99 13.14 -48.24 -18.20
C SER A 99 13.16 -49.73 -17.88
N ILE A 100 12.36 -50.19 -16.91
CA ILE A 100 11.90 -51.58 -16.78
C ILE A 100 10.59 -51.60 -15.98
N SER A 101 9.86 -52.71 -16.10
CA SER A 101 8.40 -52.85 -15.95
C SER A 101 7.89 -53.31 -14.59
N LEU A 102 6.57 -53.10 -14.43
CA LEU A 102 5.56 -53.90 -13.71
C LEU A 102 6.01 -55.21 -13.02
N ASP A 103 5.47 -55.43 -11.82
CA ASP A 103 4.86 -56.72 -11.48
C ASP A 103 3.71 -56.53 -10.46
N GLU A 104 2.62 -57.28 -10.62
CA GLU A 104 1.53 -57.43 -9.64
C GLU A 104 1.63 -58.82 -9.00
N THR A 105 1.42 -58.97 -7.69
CA THR A 105 0.77 -60.19 -7.14
C THR A 105 0.30 -60.07 -5.68
N GLN A 106 -1.01 -60.21 -5.51
CA GLN A 106 -1.71 -61.04 -4.51
C GLN A 106 -1.57 -60.83 -2.98
N THR A 107 -2.72 -60.40 -2.42
CA THR A 107 -3.45 -61.01 -1.28
C THR A 107 -2.76 -61.25 0.07
N ASN A 108 -3.31 -60.64 1.12
CA ASN A 108 -4.26 -61.36 2.00
C ASN A 108 -5.04 -60.38 2.90
N GLY A 109 -6.31 -60.67 3.16
CA GLY A 109 -7.18 -59.85 4.00
C GLY A 109 -7.45 -60.47 5.36
N VAL A 110 -7.93 -59.65 6.32
CA VAL A 110 -8.64 -60.13 7.52
C VAL A 110 -9.88 -59.26 7.74
N THR A 111 -11.03 -59.92 7.83
CA THR A 111 -12.35 -59.33 8.10
C THR A 111 -12.76 -59.50 9.57
N SER A 112 -13.24 -58.43 10.20
CA SER A 112 -14.44 -58.44 11.08
C SER A 112 -14.97 -57.00 11.11
N ILE A 113 -16.23 -56.71 10.77
CA ILE A 113 -17.52 -57.17 11.32
C ILE A 113 -17.70 -56.72 12.77
N PHE A 114 -18.38 -55.59 12.95
CA PHE A 114 -19.60 -55.56 13.76
C PHE A 114 -20.63 -54.63 13.13
N SER A 115 -21.89 -55.08 13.09
CA SER A 115 -23.02 -54.37 12.49
C SER A 115 -24.21 -54.41 13.44
N LYS A 116 -25.04 -53.35 13.35
CA LYS A 116 -26.46 -53.20 13.73
C LYS A 116 -26.71 -51.95 14.58
N SER A 117 -27.86 -51.28 14.52
CA SER A 117 -28.86 -51.04 13.46
C SER A 117 -30.03 -50.26 14.09
N SER A 118 -30.81 -49.54 13.27
CA SER A 118 -32.10 -48.85 13.54
C SER A 118 -32.00 -47.32 13.66
N SER A 119 -32.96 -46.53 13.19
CA SER A 119 -33.97 -46.80 12.14
C SER A 119 -34.47 -45.46 11.58
N VAL A 120 -34.78 -45.41 10.28
CA VAL A 120 -35.29 -44.19 9.63
C VAL A 120 -36.76 -43.98 9.98
N SER A 121 -37.13 -42.74 10.32
CA SER A 121 -38.48 -42.23 10.07
C SER A 121 -38.39 -40.83 9.47
N THR A 122 -39.11 -40.62 8.38
CA THR A 122 -39.13 -39.36 7.61
C THR A 122 -40.34 -38.51 8.02
N SER A 123 -40.12 -37.21 8.21
CA SER A 123 -41.21 -36.23 8.22
C SER A 123 -40.76 -34.97 7.48
N VAL A 124 -41.39 -34.74 6.33
CA VAL A 124 -41.16 -33.54 5.50
C VAL A 124 -41.87 -32.36 6.14
N LYS A 125 -41.15 -31.26 6.38
CA LYS A 125 -41.75 -29.94 6.63
C LYS A 125 -41.11 -28.89 5.74
N SER A 126 -41.96 -28.16 5.02
CA SER A 126 -41.59 -27.05 4.15
C SER A 126 -41.16 -25.82 4.96
N PRO A 127 -40.17 -25.04 4.51
CA PRO A 127 -39.84 -23.76 5.14
C PRO A 127 -40.84 -22.69 4.71
N THR A 128 -41.58 -22.14 5.66
CA THR A 128 -42.49 -21.00 5.44
C THR A 128 -41.74 -19.67 5.36
N LYS A 129 -42.31 -18.72 4.60
CA LYS A 129 -41.71 -17.41 4.31
C LYS A 129 -41.61 -16.52 5.56
N THR A 130 -40.45 -16.52 6.23
CA THR A 130 -40.18 -15.63 7.38
C THR A 130 -38.79 -14.97 7.33
N GLY A 131 -38.24 -14.72 6.13
CA GLY A 131 -36.87 -14.20 5.94
C GLY A 131 -36.72 -12.68 5.78
N ALA A 132 -37.81 -11.92 5.57
CA ALA A 132 -37.71 -10.56 4.99
C ALA A 132 -37.79 -9.38 5.98
N ARG A 133 -38.05 -9.60 7.29
CA ARG A 133 -38.32 -8.49 8.24
C ARG A 133 -37.21 -8.18 9.26
N ASN A 134 -36.19 -9.02 9.39
CA ASN A 134 -35.09 -8.80 10.35
C ASN A 134 -33.80 -8.20 9.76
N LEU A 135 -33.76 -7.92 8.45
CA LEU A 135 -32.54 -7.42 7.80
C LEU A 135 -32.20 -5.98 8.24
N LEU A 136 -33.16 -5.06 8.16
CA LEU A 136 -32.98 -3.64 8.51
C LEU A 136 -32.70 -3.41 9.99
N ALA A 137 -33.24 -4.25 10.88
CA ALA A 137 -33.01 -4.14 12.32
C ALA A 137 -31.53 -4.33 12.68
N ARG A 138 -30.85 -5.33 12.09
CA ARG A 138 -29.42 -5.58 12.33
C ARG A 138 -28.52 -4.48 11.79
N THR A 139 -28.82 -3.91 10.62
CA THR A 139 -28.01 -2.81 10.06
C THR A 139 -28.08 -1.53 10.91
N SER A 140 -29.22 -1.28 11.56
CA SER A 140 -29.40 -0.07 12.38
C SER A 140 -28.54 -0.04 13.66
N GLN A 141 -28.17 -1.20 14.19
CA GLN A 141 -27.50 -1.32 15.50
C GLN A 141 -25.99 -1.05 15.47
N TYR A 142 -25.41 -0.88 14.28
CA TYR A 142 -23.97 -0.62 14.08
C TYR A 142 -23.67 0.77 13.47
N LEU A 143 -24.68 1.62 13.27
CA LEU A 143 -24.53 2.96 12.67
C LEU A 143 -24.41 4.10 13.69
N MET A 144 -24.45 3.81 14.99
CA MET A 144 -24.39 4.81 16.07
C MET A 144 -23.57 4.29 17.26
N ASP A 145 -22.25 4.40 17.15
CA ASP A 145 -21.37 4.58 18.32
C ASP A 145 -20.07 5.29 17.87
N SER A 146 -20.23 6.54 17.45
CA SER A 146 -19.11 7.44 17.14
C SER A 146 -18.78 8.28 18.38
N ASN A 147 -18.00 7.69 19.28
CA ASN A 147 -17.10 8.36 20.24
C ASN A 147 -16.38 7.33 21.13
N SER A 148 -15.49 6.53 20.53
CA SER A 148 -14.33 6.03 21.27
C SER A 148 -13.18 7.00 21.00
N ASP A 149 -12.76 7.73 22.04
CA ASP A 149 -11.50 8.47 22.01
C ASP A 149 -10.35 7.47 21.87
N VAL A 150 -9.94 7.19 20.64
CA VAL A 150 -8.70 6.47 20.34
C VAL A 150 -7.54 7.43 20.65
N ASN A 151 -7.28 7.59 21.95
CA ASN A 151 -6.17 8.33 22.52
C ASN A 151 -4.87 7.63 22.14
N ASN A 152 -4.40 7.93 20.93
CA ASN A 152 -3.22 7.37 20.25
C ASN A 152 -1.89 7.92 20.83
N ASP A 153 -1.91 8.22 22.13
CA ASP A 153 -0.91 9.01 22.87
C ASP A 153 -0.30 8.22 24.05
N LYS A 154 -0.68 6.95 24.23
CA LYS A 154 0.06 5.98 25.04
C LYS A 154 0.81 4.99 24.16
N SER A 155 2.10 4.86 24.43
CA SER A 155 3.02 3.89 23.87
C SER A 155 2.77 2.52 24.52
N ASP A 156 2.11 1.58 23.82
CA ASP A 156 2.06 0.15 24.20
C ASP A 156 3.43 -0.56 24.11
N LEU A 157 4.53 0.19 24.14
CA LEU A 157 5.88 -0.27 23.86
C LEU A 157 6.63 -0.50 25.16
N ASP A 158 6.77 -1.76 25.56
CA ASP A 158 7.73 -2.12 26.59
C ASP A 158 9.16 -1.96 26.04
N LEU A 159 9.86 -0.92 26.47
CA LEU A 159 11.26 -0.66 26.11
C LEU A 159 12.25 -1.53 26.91
N GLY A 160 11.83 -2.09 28.04
CA GLY A 160 12.64 -3.01 28.87
C GLY A 160 12.59 -4.46 28.38
N ALA A 161 11.50 -4.87 27.74
CA ALA A 161 11.43 -6.16 27.07
C ALA A 161 12.39 -6.23 25.88
N VAL A 162 13.42 -7.06 26.03
CA VAL A 162 14.32 -7.53 24.97
C VAL A 162 13.53 -8.46 24.04
N SER A 163 12.60 -7.89 23.25
CA SER A 163 11.84 -8.59 22.21
C SER A 163 12.65 -8.73 20.92
N ALA A 164 13.88 -9.20 21.05
CA ALA A 164 14.65 -9.75 19.96
C ALA A 164 14.98 -11.19 20.33
N LYS A 165 14.55 -12.16 19.50
CA LYS A 165 15.14 -13.51 19.53
C LYS A 165 16.63 -13.33 19.33
N SER A 166 17.42 -13.53 20.39
CA SER A 166 18.79 -13.02 20.56
C SER A 166 19.62 -13.03 19.27
N LYS A 167 19.57 -11.93 18.52
CA LYS A 167 20.47 -11.67 17.40
C LYS A 167 21.72 -11.07 18.02
N THR A 168 22.80 -11.83 18.06
CA THR A 168 24.11 -11.34 18.54
C THR A 168 24.67 -10.33 17.53
N ILE A 169 24.19 -9.09 17.61
CA ILE A 169 24.59 -7.98 16.73
C ILE A 169 25.75 -7.25 17.37
N LYS A 170 26.83 -7.07 16.60
CA LYS A 170 27.90 -6.15 16.99
C LYS A 170 27.49 -4.74 16.59
N ALA A 171 27.20 -3.89 17.58
CA ALA A 171 26.92 -2.49 17.35
C ALA A 171 28.04 -1.81 16.54
N SER A 172 27.66 -0.93 15.61
CA SER A 172 28.59 -0.07 14.90
C SER A 172 29.04 1.10 15.78
N SER A 173 30.25 1.59 15.57
CA SER A 173 30.79 2.79 16.22
C SER A 173 30.25 4.10 15.65
N LEU A 174 29.50 4.05 14.54
CA LEU A 174 28.82 5.20 13.96
C LEU A 174 27.66 5.66 14.85
N LYS A 175 27.42 6.96 14.89
CA LYS A 175 26.27 7.57 15.56
C LYS A 175 25.07 7.57 14.62
N PHE A 176 23.94 7.05 15.07
CA PHE A 176 22.73 6.99 14.26
C PHE A 176 21.73 8.06 14.65
N GLY A 177 21.04 8.61 13.66
CA GLY A 177 19.92 9.54 13.82
C GLY A 177 18.60 8.86 13.49
N PHE A 178 17.50 9.30 14.09
CA PHE A 178 16.16 8.86 13.72
C PHE A 178 15.15 10.01 13.76
N ILE A 179 14.49 10.24 12.62
CA ILE A 179 13.44 11.24 12.45
C ILE A 179 12.09 10.53 12.25
N GLY A 180 11.15 10.77 13.17
CA GLY A 180 9.78 10.26 13.08
C GLY A 180 9.52 9.08 14.02
N LEU A 181 8.82 9.33 15.12
CA LEU A 181 8.41 8.32 16.09
C LEU A 181 6.92 7.96 15.88
N GLY A 182 6.61 7.54 14.65
CA GLY A 182 5.31 6.98 14.26
C GLY A 182 5.10 5.55 14.74
N LEU A 183 4.12 4.85 14.17
CA LEU A 183 3.80 3.44 14.47
C LEU A 183 5.01 2.51 14.25
N MET A 184 5.71 2.71 13.13
CA MET A 184 6.90 1.96 12.72
C MET A 184 8.17 2.50 13.41
N GLY A 185 8.43 3.81 13.28
CA GLY A 185 9.68 4.44 13.75
C GLY A 185 10.01 4.17 15.23
N GLN A 186 9.01 4.17 16.12
CA GLN A 186 9.21 3.82 17.53
C GLN A 186 9.76 2.40 17.75
N ARG A 187 9.34 1.43 16.92
CA ARG A 187 9.77 0.02 17.02
C ARG A 187 11.15 -0.20 16.43
N ILE A 188 11.42 0.49 15.33
CA ILE A 188 12.73 0.53 14.68
C ILE A 188 13.76 1.11 15.68
N VAL A 189 13.46 2.25 16.31
CA VAL A 189 14.32 2.86 17.33
C VAL A 189 14.52 1.97 18.56
N LYS A 190 13.45 1.34 19.09
CA LYS A 190 13.56 0.33 20.17
C LYS A 190 14.58 -0.75 19.82
N ASN A 191 14.52 -1.31 18.61
CA ASN A 191 15.43 -2.39 18.19
C ASN A 191 16.85 -1.91 17.92
N LEU A 192 17.07 -0.67 17.47
CA LEU A 192 18.40 -0.07 17.37
C LEU A 192 19.06 0.11 18.74
N ILE A 193 18.32 0.66 19.72
CA ILE A 193 18.79 0.84 21.10
C ILE A 193 19.10 -0.50 21.75
N ASN A 194 18.19 -1.48 21.65
CA ASN A 194 18.36 -2.82 22.22
C ASN A 194 19.53 -3.60 21.59
N SER A 195 19.97 -3.21 20.38
CA SER A 195 21.15 -3.77 19.71
C SER A 195 22.46 -3.02 20.05
N GLY A 196 22.41 -2.08 21.00
CA GLY A 196 23.56 -1.32 21.49
C GLY A 196 23.99 -0.14 20.62
N HIS A 197 23.17 0.29 19.65
CA HIS A 197 23.50 1.47 18.83
C HIS A 197 23.22 2.78 19.58
N SER A 198 24.11 3.76 19.41
CA SER A 198 23.85 5.14 19.86
C SER A 198 22.88 5.82 18.89
N VAL A 199 21.70 6.23 19.39
CA VAL A 199 20.65 6.85 18.57
C VAL A 199 20.28 8.25 19.08
N THR A 200 20.38 9.24 18.20
CA THR A 200 19.83 10.59 18.37
C THR A 200 18.44 10.65 17.73
N ILE A 201 17.42 11.09 18.46
CA ILE A 201 16.02 11.04 18.02
C ILE A 201 15.37 12.42 17.93
N TRP A 202 14.49 12.56 16.94
CA TRP A 202 13.56 13.67 16.83
C TRP A 202 12.17 13.22 16.36
N ASN A 203 11.14 13.90 16.86
CA ASN A 203 9.77 13.74 16.40
C ASN A 203 9.00 15.06 16.56
N ARG A 204 8.14 15.39 15.59
CA ARG A 204 7.31 16.62 15.60
C ARG A 204 6.47 16.77 16.87
N THR A 205 6.01 15.66 17.45
CA THR A 205 5.37 15.62 18.78
C THR A 205 6.40 15.19 19.83
N PRO A 206 6.96 16.09 20.66
CA PRO A 206 8.14 15.78 21.48
C PRO A 206 7.86 14.84 22.67
N THR A 207 6.59 14.63 23.02
CA THR A 207 6.17 13.68 24.07
C THR A 207 6.53 12.24 23.69
N LYS A 208 6.43 11.88 22.40
CA LYS A 208 6.77 10.53 21.88
C LYS A 208 8.25 10.17 22.01
N CYS A 209 9.13 11.13 22.31
CA CYS A 209 10.55 10.87 22.57
C CYS A 209 10.82 10.44 24.02
N LYS A 210 9.89 10.67 24.97
CA LYS A 210 10.15 10.58 26.42
C LYS A 210 10.69 9.22 26.84
N ASP A 211 10.03 8.15 26.41
CA ASP A 211 10.35 6.80 26.86
C ASP A 211 11.71 6.34 26.29
N PHE A 212 12.01 6.73 25.04
CA PHE A 212 13.29 6.44 24.39
C PHE A 212 14.48 7.16 25.04
N VAL A 213 14.28 8.36 25.59
CA VAL A 213 15.33 9.04 26.38
C VAL A 213 15.65 8.25 27.64
N ASN A 214 14.63 7.69 28.32
CA ASN A 214 14.85 6.81 29.48
C ASN A 214 15.57 5.51 29.08
N ALA A 215 15.37 5.03 27.85
CA ALA A 215 16.09 3.88 27.27
C ALA A 215 17.49 4.23 26.71
N GLY A 216 17.96 5.48 26.85
CA GLY A 216 19.34 5.88 26.47
C GLY A 216 19.48 6.60 25.13
N ALA A 217 18.39 6.95 24.44
CA ALA A 217 18.45 7.78 23.24
C ALA A 217 18.70 9.26 23.56
N THR A 218 19.44 9.95 22.69
CA THR A 218 19.64 11.41 22.81
C THR A 218 18.52 12.14 22.08
N LYS A 219 17.68 12.90 22.78
CA LYS A 219 16.66 13.76 22.14
C LYS A 219 17.25 15.10 21.73
N VAL A 220 16.90 15.57 20.52
CA VAL A 220 17.21 16.93 20.04
C VAL A 220 15.94 17.71 19.63
N THR A 221 16.11 18.96 19.19
CA THR A 221 15.02 19.94 18.97
C THR A 221 14.50 20.04 17.53
N THR A 222 15.35 19.80 16.53
CA THR A 222 15.03 19.92 15.09
C THR A 222 15.58 18.74 14.29
N PRO A 223 15.09 18.49 13.06
CA PRO A 223 15.68 17.53 12.13
C PRO A 223 17.17 17.83 11.84
N ALA A 224 17.53 19.11 11.66
CA ALA A 224 18.91 19.55 11.46
C ALA A 224 19.85 19.12 12.61
N ASP A 225 19.40 19.23 13.86
CA ASP A 225 20.17 18.81 15.03
C ASP A 225 20.50 17.31 14.98
N VAL A 226 19.59 16.48 14.46
CA VAL A 226 19.82 15.03 14.27
C VAL A 226 20.95 14.80 13.26
N ILE A 227 20.88 15.47 12.09
CA ILE A 227 21.91 15.36 11.05
C ILE A 227 23.27 15.84 11.56
N SER A 228 23.29 16.92 12.35
CA SER A 228 24.53 17.44 12.95
C SER A 228 25.16 16.43 13.92
N ALA A 229 24.37 15.86 14.82
CA ALA A 229 24.81 14.94 15.87
C ALA A 229 25.17 13.51 15.40
N SER A 230 24.62 13.06 14.27
CA SER A 230 24.71 11.66 13.81
C SER A 230 25.45 11.52 12.47
N ASP A 231 26.16 10.41 12.27
CA ASP A 231 26.88 10.11 11.03
C ASP A 231 25.92 9.64 9.93
N ILE A 232 24.93 8.83 10.31
CA ILE A 232 23.86 8.34 9.43
C ILE A 232 22.51 8.58 10.10
N THR A 233 21.55 9.20 9.40
CA THR A 233 20.21 9.46 9.93
C THR A 233 19.14 8.71 9.14
N PHE A 234 18.27 7.99 9.84
CA PHE A 234 17.07 7.38 9.30
C PHE A 234 15.86 8.32 9.40
N SER A 235 14.93 8.20 8.47
CA SER A 235 13.65 8.90 8.45
C SER A 235 12.50 7.89 8.26
N CYS A 236 11.40 8.06 8.99
CA CYS A 236 10.21 7.22 8.88
C CYS A 236 8.95 8.03 9.24
N LEU A 237 8.31 8.58 8.22
CA LEU A 237 7.21 9.54 8.30
C LEU A 237 5.91 8.97 7.68
N SER A 238 4.84 9.75 7.64
CA SER A 238 3.51 9.30 7.18
C SER A 238 3.39 9.21 5.65
N ASP A 239 3.97 10.16 4.94
CA ASP A 239 3.68 10.44 3.53
C ASP A 239 4.76 11.35 2.88
N PRO A 240 4.78 11.48 1.54
CA PRO A 240 5.77 12.28 0.84
C PRO A 240 5.77 13.78 1.18
N ALA A 241 4.64 14.34 1.62
CA ALA A 241 4.57 15.76 1.98
C ALA A 241 5.27 16.02 3.31
N ALA A 242 5.10 15.12 4.29
CA ALA A 242 5.87 15.14 5.52
C ALA A 242 7.38 14.99 5.26
N VAL A 243 7.80 14.15 4.31
CA VAL A 243 9.22 14.07 3.92
C VAL A 243 9.70 15.39 3.31
N LYS A 244 8.96 16.00 2.39
CA LYS A 244 9.34 17.31 1.83
C LYS A 244 9.38 18.42 2.90
N GLU A 245 8.46 18.43 3.86
CA GLU A 245 8.47 19.34 5.02
C GLU A 245 9.75 19.19 5.86
N ILE A 246 10.11 17.95 6.21
CA ILE A 246 11.27 17.65 7.05
C ILE A 246 12.61 17.81 6.33
N VAL A 247 12.67 17.52 5.03
CA VAL A 247 13.89 17.65 4.23
C VAL A 247 14.17 19.11 3.91
N PHE A 248 13.20 19.81 3.30
CA PHE A 248 13.40 21.15 2.72
C PHE A 248 12.96 22.31 3.64
N GLY A 249 12.29 22.03 4.76
CA GLY A 249 11.80 23.05 5.68
C GLY A 249 12.89 23.76 6.48
N ASN A 250 12.47 24.77 7.25
CA ASN A 250 13.35 25.49 8.17
C ASN A 250 13.90 24.54 9.24
N CYS A 251 15.22 24.55 9.44
CA CYS A 251 15.94 23.57 10.28
C CYS A 251 15.66 22.11 9.87
N GLY A 252 15.38 21.88 8.58
CA GLY A 252 15.22 20.57 7.97
C GLY A 252 16.56 19.88 7.68
N VAL A 253 16.49 18.66 7.13
CA VAL A 253 17.66 17.80 6.84
C VAL A 253 18.71 18.53 6.01
N ILE A 254 18.31 19.30 5.00
CA ILE A 254 19.26 19.92 4.08
C ILE A 254 20.19 20.93 4.75
N SER A 255 19.82 21.56 5.86
CA SER A 255 20.65 22.64 6.43
C SER A 255 21.97 22.15 7.01
N GLU A 256 22.02 20.89 7.49
CA GLU A 256 23.20 20.30 8.14
C GLU A 256 23.81 19.11 7.39
N ILE A 257 23.17 18.64 6.31
CA ILE A 257 23.72 17.58 5.46
C ILE A 257 24.95 18.09 4.70
N LYS A 258 26.03 17.30 4.74
CA LYS A 258 27.37 17.64 4.21
C LYS A 258 28.19 16.37 4.00
N THR A 259 29.36 16.50 3.37
CA THR A 259 30.32 15.41 3.14
C THR A 259 30.51 14.52 4.37
N GLY A 260 30.37 13.20 4.16
CA GLY A 260 30.48 12.17 5.20
C GLY A 260 29.16 11.79 5.87
N LYS A 261 28.13 12.65 5.84
CA LYS A 261 26.80 12.35 6.39
C LYS A 261 26.00 11.43 5.46
N GLY A 262 25.30 10.46 6.04
CA GLY A 262 24.33 9.60 5.35
C GLY A 262 22.89 9.89 5.75
N TYR A 263 21.96 9.76 4.82
CA TYR A 263 20.53 9.85 5.07
C TYR A 263 19.80 8.67 4.43
N VAL A 264 18.99 7.97 5.24
CA VAL A 264 18.25 6.78 4.85
C VAL A 264 16.75 7.05 5.01
N GLU A 265 16.03 7.18 3.89
CA GLU A 265 14.59 7.45 3.90
C GLU A 265 13.80 6.14 3.83
N LEU A 266 13.08 5.80 4.90
CA LEU A 266 12.28 4.56 5.02
C LEU A 266 10.77 4.81 4.86
N THR A 267 10.34 6.04 4.59
CA THR A 267 8.95 6.40 4.32
C THR A 267 8.51 5.83 2.97
N THR A 268 7.32 5.22 2.88
CA THR A 268 6.75 4.85 1.57
C THR A 268 6.36 6.12 0.80
N MET A 269 7.09 6.40 -0.28
CA MET A 269 6.92 7.54 -1.18
C MET A 269 6.82 7.12 -2.64
N ASP A 270 6.46 8.05 -3.52
CA ASP A 270 6.64 7.89 -4.96
C ASP A 270 8.09 8.20 -5.41
N PRO A 271 8.58 7.57 -6.50
CA PRO A 271 9.96 7.69 -6.98
C PRO A 271 10.42 9.11 -7.30
N GLU A 272 9.52 9.99 -7.75
CA GLU A 272 9.81 11.41 -8.01
C GLU A 272 10.32 12.09 -6.74
N VAL A 273 9.58 11.97 -5.63
CA VAL A 273 9.97 12.54 -4.33
C VAL A 273 11.26 11.93 -3.79
N SER A 274 11.51 10.65 -4.07
CA SER A 274 12.77 10.00 -3.69
C SER A 274 13.97 10.59 -4.44
N ASN A 275 13.82 10.86 -5.74
CA ASN A 275 14.85 11.51 -6.54
C ASN A 275 15.04 12.98 -6.13
N ASP A 276 13.97 13.76 -5.92
CA ASP A 276 14.06 15.14 -5.40
C ASP A 276 14.93 15.24 -4.13
N VAL A 277 14.68 14.32 -3.18
CA VAL A 277 15.38 14.27 -1.88
C VAL A 277 16.82 13.79 -2.06
N ALA A 278 17.05 12.79 -2.90
CA ALA A 278 18.39 12.30 -3.21
C ALA A 278 19.28 13.38 -3.86
N GLU A 279 18.77 14.06 -4.88
CA GLU A 279 19.48 15.16 -5.56
C GLU A 279 19.86 16.28 -4.58
N ALA A 280 18.93 16.71 -3.72
CA ALA A 280 19.17 17.75 -2.74
C ALA A 280 20.23 17.38 -1.68
N ILE A 281 20.30 16.10 -1.31
CA ILE A 281 21.28 15.57 -0.35
C ILE A 281 22.66 15.41 -1.00
N ILE A 282 22.71 14.84 -2.21
CA ILE A 282 23.93 14.62 -2.98
C ILE A 282 24.56 15.95 -3.41
N ALA A 283 23.76 16.96 -3.78
CA ALA A 283 24.23 18.29 -4.14
C ALA A 283 24.97 19.02 -2.99
N ARG A 284 24.75 18.59 -1.73
CA ARG A 284 25.47 19.06 -0.54
C ARG A 284 26.61 18.12 -0.09
N GLY A 285 26.88 17.06 -0.85
CA GLY A 285 27.91 16.06 -0.56
C GLY A 285 27.47 14.95 0.42
N GLY A 286 26.19 14.89 0.80
CA GLY A 286 25.65 13.79 1.59
C GLY A 286 25.46 12.52 0.76
N ARG A 287 25.37 11.36 1.43
CA ARG A 287 24.99 10.08 0.83
C ARG A 287 23.50 9.80 1.06
N PHE A 288 22.81 9.28 0.06
CA PHE A 288 21.39 8.96 0.13
C PHE A 288 21.10 7.49 -0.15
N LEU A 289 20.18 6.90 0.61
CA LEU A 289 19.64 5.56 0.40
C LEU A 289 18.12 5.61 0.66
N GLU A 290 17.31 5.19 -0.29
CA GLU A 290 15.88 4.96 -0.04
C GLU A 290 15.62 3.53 0.40
N GLY A 291 14.56 3.32 1.16
CA GLY A 291 14.09 2.01 1.58
C GLY A 291 12.57 1.91 1.66
N SER A 292 12.01 0.86 1.09
CA SER A 292 10.65 0.43 1.41
C SER A 292 10.69 -0.68 2.45
N MET A 293 9.84 -0.57 3.47
CA MET A 293 9.60 -1.62 4.44
C MET A 293 8.43 -2.49 3.97
N ILE A 294 8.65 -3.80 3.90
CA ILE A 294 7.62 -4.81 3.62
C ILE A 294 7.40 -5.61 4.91
N GLY A 295 6.14 -5.75 5.30
CA GLY A 295 5.77 -6.56 6.45
C GLY A 295 4.30 -6.41 6.86
N ASN A 296 3.81 -7.38 7.62
CA ASN A 296 2.49 -7.38 8.24
C ASN A 296 2.47 -6.51 9.51
N GLY A 297 2.77 -5.22 9.35
CA GLY A 297 2.47 -4.17 10.34
C GLY A 297 3.33 -4.14 11.61
N LYS A 298 2.69 -3.61 12.67
CA LYS A 298 3.26 -3.26 13.99
C LYS A 298 4.06 -4.42 14.61
N GLN A 299 3.56 -5.66 14.58
CA GLN A 299 4.25 -6.81 15.20
C GLN A 299 5.64 -7.08 14.59
N GLN A 300 5.76 -7.13 13.25
CA GLN A 300 7.05 -7.47 12.62
C GLN A 300 8.11 -6.37 12.79
N ALA A 301 7.69 -5.10 12.90
CA ALA A 301 8.57 -4.01 13.25
C ALA A 301 9.11 -4.15 14.69
N GLU A 302 8.25 -4.59 15.61
CA GLU A 302 8.58 -4.78 17.03
C GLU A 302 9.56 -5.94 17.25
N GLU A 303 9.39 -7.05 16.54
CA GLU A 303 10.30 -8.21 16.61
C GLU A 303 11.63 -8.04 15.84
N GLY A 304 11.82 -6.91 15.13
CA GLY A 304 12.98 -6.69 14.27
C GLY A 304 13.02 -7.63 13.06
N ASN A 305 11.84 -8.02 12.54
CA ASN A 305 11.69 -9.04 11.50
C ASN A 305 11.20 -8.48 10.14
N LEU A 306 11.25 -7.15 9.96
CA LEU A 306 10.90 -6.48 8.71
C LEU A 306 11.65 -7.04 7.50
N ILE A 307 11.10 -6.88 6.30
CA ILE A 307 11.82 -7.06 5.06
C ILE A 307 12.11 -5.66 4.51
N LEU A 308 13.38 -5.31 4.36
CA LEU A 308 13.79 -4.04 3.75
C LEU A 308 14.12 -4.26 2.28
N VAL A 309 13.66 -3.35 1.42
CA VAL A 309 14.07 -3.24 0.02
C VAL A 309 14.69 -1.86 -0.13
N LEU A 310 15.96 -1.80 -0.50
CA LEU A 310 16.79 -0.59 -0.44
C LEU A 310 17.46 -0.30 -1.78
N ALA A 311 17.61 0.97 -2.14
CA ALA A 311 18.28 1.42 -3.37
C ALA A 311 18.94 2.79 -3.20
N GLY A 312 20.03 3.06 -3.92
CA GLY A 312 20.83 4.29 -3.79
C GLY A 312 22.29 4.00 -3.43
N ASP A 313 22.89 4.74 -2.50
CA ASP A 313 24.32 4.64 -2.20
C ASP A 313 24.71 3.28 -1.59
N LYS A 314 25.56 2.54 -2.31
CA LYS A 314 26.04 1.22 -1.90
C LYS A 314 26.87 1.25 -0.61
N SER A 315 27.72 2.27 -0.43
CA SER A 315 28.56 2.41 0.76
C SER A 315 27.72 2.69 2.00
N LEU A 316 26.66 3.50 1.85
CA LEU A 316 25.71 3.78 2.92
C LEU A 316 24.90 2.53 3.28
N PHE A 317 24.49 1.72 2.29
CA PHE A 317 23.87 0.42 2.55
C PHE A 317 24.79 -0.50 3.37
N ASP A 318 26.08 -0.58 3.01
CA ASP A 318 27.04 -1.45 3.69
C ASP A 318 27.38 -0.95 5.11
N ASP A 319 27.51 0.36 5.32
CA ASP A 319 27.67 0.98 6.66
C ASP A 319 26.47 0.68 7.58
N CYS A 320 25.25 0.69 7.03
CA CYS A 320 24.01 0.41 7.74
C CYS A 320 23.78 -1.07 8.07
N LYS A 321 24.62 -2.00 7.61
CA LYS A 321 24.39 -3.46 7.71
C LYS A 321 24.03 -3.95 9.12
N SER A 322 24.68 -3.43 10.17
CA SER A 322 24.39 -3.77 11.57
C SER A 322 23.00 -3.27 12.01
N THR A 323 22.63 -2.04 11.64
CA THR A 323 21.30 -1.48 11.91
C THR A 323 20.20 -2.25 11.16
N PHE A 324 20.44 -2.68 9.92
CA PHE A 324 19.52 -3.52 9.19
C PHE A 324 19.34 -4.90 9.85
N GLN A 325 20.41 -5.51 10.38
CA GLN A 325 20.31 -6.76 11.14
C GLN A 325 19.46 -6.62 12.42
N ALA A 326 19.50 -5.46 13.08
CA ALA A 326 18.66 -5.17 14.24
C ALA A 326 17.16 -5.12 13.90
N ILE A 327 16.81 -4.43 12.81
CA ILE A 327 15.40 -4.06 12.52
C ILE A 327 14.73 -4.97 11.49
N SER A 328 15.49 -5.79 10.77
CA SER A 328 15.00 -6.63 9.68
C SER A 328 15.39 -8.10 9.81
N SER A 329 14.57 -8.98 9.24
CA SER A 329 14.93 -10.37 8.95
C SER A 329 15.76 -10.44 7.67
N HIS A 330 15.40 -9.66 6.64
CA HIS A 330 16.08 -9.59 5.34
C HIS A 330 16.20 -8.13 4.88
N ALA A 331 17.33 -7.80 4.25
CA ALA A 331 17.57 -6.51 3.60
C ALA A 331 18.08 -6.73 2.17
N PHE A 332 17.23 -6.43 1.19
CA PHE A 332 17.54 -6.50 -0.23
C PHE A 332 18.09 -5.17 -0.73
N TYR A 333 19.11 -5.22 -1.58
CA TYR A 333 19.65 -4.05 -2.29
C TYR A 333 19.37 -4.20 -3.78
N LEU A 334 18.56 -3.30 -4.35
CA LEU A 334 18.15 -3.38 -5.76
C LEU A 334 19.15 -2.75 -6.73
N GLY A 335 20.05 -1.89 -6.25
CA GLY A 335 21.04 -1.20 -7.08
C GLY A 335 21.22 0.27 -6.70
N GLY A 336 22.04 0.97 -7.49
CA GLY A 336 22.34 2.40 -7.28
C GLY A 336 21.27 3.37 -7.78
N SER A 337 20.20 2.85 -8.41
CA SER A 337 19.14 3.63 -9.04
C SER A 337 18.08 4.02 -8.01
N VAL A 338 17.98 5.31 -7.70
CA VAL A 338 17.02 5.86 -6.75
C VAL A 338 15.60 5.84 -7.36
N GLY A 339 14.65 5.39 -6.56
CA GLY A 339 13.25 5.21 -6.92
C GLY A 339 12.86 3.75 -7.15
N ASP A 340 13.82 2.83 -7.31
CA ASP A 340 13.52 1.41 -7.56
C ASP A 340 13.02 0.66 -6.31
N ALA A 341 13.48 1.03 -5.11
CA ALA A 341 12.89 0.52 -3.87
C ALA A 341 11.49 1.10 -3.65
N SER A 342 11.27 2.38 -3.97
CA SER A 342 9.94 3.02 -3.94
C SER A 342 8.96 2.33 -4.92
N LYS A 343 9.36 2.06 -6.17
CA LYS A 343 8.57 1.31 -7.16
C LYS A 343 8.20 -0.09 -6.63
N MET A 344 9.18 -0.85 -6.16
CA MET A 344 8.97 -2.20 -5.65
C MET A 344 8.02 -2.23 -4.44
N GLY A 345 8.21 -1.30 -3.50
CA GLY A 345 7.34 -1.13 -2.34
C GLY A 345 5.89 -0.86 -2.69
N LEU A 346 5.65 0.04 -3.66
CA LEU A 346 4.31 0.41 -4.11
C LEU A 346 3.63 -0.69 -4.92
N VAL A 347 4.36 -1.47 -5.72
CA VAL A 347 3.84 -2.68 -6.40
C VAL A 347 3.35 -3.71 -5.38
N ILE A 348 4.10 -3.92 -4.29
CA ILE A 348 3.74 -4.87 -3.24
C ILE A 348 2.58 -4.36 -2.38
N SER A 349 2.56 -3.07 -2.04
CA SER A 349 1.44 -2.44 -1.32
C SER A 349 0.15 -2.44 -2.14
N MET A 350 0.24 -2.24 -3.46
CA MET A 350 -0.88 -2.40 -4.39
C MET A 350 -1.44 -3.84 -4.36
N LEU A 351 -0.58 -4.85 -4.44
CA LEU A 351 -1.00 -6.25 -4.37
C LEU A 351 -1.70 -6.54 -3.03
N ALA A 352 -1.14 -6.08 -1.92
CA ALA A 352 -1.73 -6.23 -0.60
C ALA A 352 -3.12 -5.56 -0.49
N GLY A 353 -3.27 -4.34 -1.01
CA GLY A 353 -4.56 -3.63 -1.02
C GLY A 353 -5.63 -4.34 -1.83
N ASN A 354 -5.28 -4.84 -3.02
CA ASN A 354 -6.20 -5.60 -3.87
C ASN A 354 -6.61 -6.94 -3.21
N LEU A 355 -5.69 -7.64 -2.55
CA LEU A 355 -6.00 -8.86 -1.79
C LEU A 355 -6.94 -8.60 -0.60
N ILE A 356 -6.72 -7.53 0.16
CA ILE A 356 -7.55 -7.18 1.31
C ILE A 356 -8.94 -6.70 0.86
N GLY A 357 -9.04 -5.96 -0.24
CA GLY A 357 -10.31 -5.57 -0.85
C GLY A 357 -11.13 -6.78 -1.32
N ALA A 358 -10.50 -7.70 -2.07
CA ALA A 358 -11.14 -8.93 -2.53
C ALA A 358 -11.57 -9.85 -1.36
N LEU A 359 -10.77 -9.92 -0.29
CA LEU A 359 -11.14 -10.64 0.94
C LEU A 359 -12.40 -10.04 1.57
N ALA A 360 -12.44 -8.72 1.73
CA ALA A 360 -13.57 -8.01 2.32
C ALA A 360 -14.88 -8.24 1.55
N GLU A 361 -14.84 -8.18 0.22
CA GLU A 361 -16.00 -8.51 -0.65
C GLU A 361 -16.40 -9.98 -0.54
N SER A 362 -15.42 -10.90 -0.55
CA SER A 362 -15.67 -12.35 -0.45
C SER A 362 -16.33 -12.74 0.88
N MET A 363 -15.86 -12.16 1.98
CA MET A 363 -16.43 -12.38 3.31
C MET A 363 -17.84 -11.80 3.44
N ALA A 364 -18.09 -10.62 2.85
CA ALA A 364 -19.42 -10.02 2.85
C ALA A 364 -20.42 -10.85 2.02
N LEU A 365 -20.00 -11.37 0.87
CA LEU A 365 -20.82 -12.28 0.06
C LEU A 365 -21.11 -13.60 0.80
N ALA A 366 -20.13 -14.15 1.52
CA ALA A 366 -20.33 -15.35 2.33
C ALA A 366 -21.38 -15.13 3.44
N ASP A 367 -21.26 -14.04 4.21
CA ASP A 367 -22.26 -13.61 5.20
C ASP A 367 -23.65 -13.43 4.56
N ARG A 368 -23.71 -12.79 3.38
CA ARG A 368 -24.96 -12.53 2.66
C ARG A 368 -25.64 -13.78 2.10
N THR A 369 -24.87 -14.82 1.79
CA THR A 369 -25.35 -16.14 1.34
C THR A 369 -25.66 -17.09 2.52
N GLY A 370 -25.39 -16.68 3.76
CA GLY A 370 -25.64 -17.46 4.97
C GLY A 370 -24.55 -18.48 5.31
N LEU A 371 -23.37 -18.36 4.70
CA LEU A 371 -22.20 -19.17 5.05
C LEU A 371 -21.57 -18.66 6.35
N SER A 372 -21.12 -19.58 7.20
CA SER A 372 -20.38 -19.25 8.42
C SER A 372 -19.01 -18.66 8.06
N SER A 373 -18.71 -17.47 8.56
CA SER A 373 -17.41 -16.82 8.33
C SER A 373 -16.25 -17.59 9.00
N LYS A 374 -16.53 -18.39 10.04
CA LYS A 374 -15.53 -19.27 10.67
C LYS A 374 -15.15 -20.42 9.73
N ASP A 375 -16.15 -21.07 9.15
CA ASP A 375 -15.97 -22.17 8.20
C ASP A 375 -15.24 -21.67 6.95
N LEU A 376 -15.57 -20.45 6.48
CA LEU A 376 -14.83 -19.78 5.40
C LEU A 376 -13.35 -19.58 5.77
N LEU A 377 -13.04 -19.11 6.98
CA LEU A 377 -11.66 -18.91 7.43
C LEU A 377 -10.90 -20.25 7.55
N GLU A 378 -11.55 -21.29 8.07
CA GLU A 378 -10.97 -22.63 8.17
C GLU A 378 -10.65 -23.19 6.78
N ILE A 379 -11.63 -23.17 5.86
CA ILE A 379 -11.45 -23.60 4.46
C ILE A 379 -10.38 -22.77 3.76
N LEU A 380 -10.37 -21.44 3.94
CA LEU A 380 -9.35 -20.55 3.38
C LEU A 380 -7.96 -20.91 3.89
N SER A 381 -7.81 -21.23 5.17
CA SER A 381 -6.53 -21.59 5.79
C SER A 381 -5.91 -22.89 5.25
N LEU A 382 -6.77 -23.83 4.81
CA LEU A 382 -6.38 -25.09 4.17
C LEU A 382 -6.24 -24.98 2.65
N SER A 383 -6.70 -23.88 2.05
CA SER A 383 -6.69 -23.68 0.60
C SER A 383 -5.33 -23.21 0.07
N PRO A 384 -5.05 -23.37 -1.24
CA PRO A 384 -3.87 -22.78 -1.89
C PRO A 384 -3.81 -21.24 -1.86
N LEU A 385 -4.89 -20.55 -1.45
CA LEU A 385 -4.94 -19.10 -1.27
C LEU A 385 -4.48 -18.66 0.14
N SER A 386 -4.19 -19.62 1.03
CA SER A 386 -3.78 -19.39 2.40
C SER A 386 -2.47 -18.60 2.47
N CYS A 387 -2.51 -17.39 3.06
CA CYS A 387 -1.32 -16.63 3.40
C CYS A 387 -1.53 -15.88 4.73
N PRO A 388 -0.46 -15.62 5.52
CA PRO A 388 -0.59 -15.05 6.87
C PRO A 388 -1.38 -13.73 6.92
N THR A 389 -1.21 -12.88 5.89
CA THR A 389 -1.92 -11.61 5.78
C THR A 389 -3.43 -11.81 5.64
N LEU A 390 -3.87 -12.67 4.72
CA LEU A 390 -5.29 -12.93 4.52
C LEU A 390 -5.93 -13.54 5.78
N LEU A 391 -5.28 -14.52 6.42
CA LEU A 391 -5.80 -15.15 7.63
C LEU A 391 -5.90 -14.17 8.81
N SER A 392 -4.87 -13.34 9.01
CA SER A 392 -4.86 -12.30 10.06
C SER A 392 -5.98 -11.28 9.84
N LYS A 393 -6.14 -10.75 8.62
CA LYS A 393 -7.17 -9.76 8.31
C LYS A 393 -8.58 -10.36 8.32
N ALA A 394 -8.75 -11.60 7.85
CA ALA A 394 -10.03 -12.31 7.92
C ALA A 394 -10.46 -12.53 9.39
N LYS A 395 -9.54 -12.90 10.28
CA LYS A 395 -9.83 -13.02 11.72
C LYS A 395 -10.33 -11.70 12.31
N ALA A 396 -9.63 -10.59 12.05
CA ALA A 396 -10.04 -9.25 12.50
C ALA A 396 -11.44 -8.86 11.97
N MET A 397 -11.73 -9.17 10.70
CA MET A 397 -13.04 -8.95 10.08
C MET A 397 -14.16 -9.79 10.72
N ILE A 398 -13.90 -11.03 11.14
CA ILE A 398 -14.86 -11.89 11.86
C ILE A 398 -15.12 -11.36 13.27
N GLU A 399 -14.06 -10.94 13.97
CA GLU A 399 -14.14 -10.40 15.33
C GLU A 399 -14.74 -8.99 15.38
N ALA A 400 -14.92 -8.34 14.22
CA ALA A 400 -15.34 -6.94 14.07
C ALA A 400 -14.48 -5.96 14.89
N ASN A 401 -13.22 -6.33 15.11
CA ASN A 401 -12.24 -5.59 15.89
C ASN A 401 -11.02 -5.33 15.00
N PHE A 402 -10.59 -4.07 14.90
CA PHE A 402 -9.63 -3.62 13.90
C PHE A 402 -8.38 -3.00 14.54
N PRO A 403 -7.63 -3.74 15.38
CA PRO A 403 -6.44 -3.23 16.04
C PRO A 403 -5.38 -2.87 15.00
N THR A 404 -4.93 -1.60 15.03
CA THR A 404 -4.15 -1.00 13.95
C THR A 404 -2.74 -1.57 13.82
N GLU A 405 -2.60 -2.63 13.02
CA GLU A 405 -1.31 -3.14 12.56
C GLU A 405 -0.78 -2.34 11.35
N MET A 406 -1.69 -1.96 10.44
CA MET A 406 -1.42 -1.02 9.35
C MET A 406 -2.62 -0.07 9.19
N PRO A 407 -2.46 1.26 9.37
CA PRO A 407 -3.55 2.22 9.22
C PRO A 407 -4.16 2.20 7.82
N LEU A 408 -5.49 2.21 7.74
CA LEU A 408 -6.23 2.23 6.48
C LEU A 408 -5.84 3.44 5.61
N THR A 409 -5.55 4.59 6.24
CA THR A 409 -5.00 5.78 5.58
C THR A 409 -3.68 5.55 4.86
N HIS A 410 -2.78 4.74 5.40
CA HIS A 410 -1.47 4.49 4.80
C HIS A 410 -1.57 3.58 3.58
N LEU A 411 -2.32 2.47 3.65
CA LEU A 411 -2.52 1.62 2.48
C LEU A 411 -3.31 2.34 1.36
N GLN A 412 -4.28 3.19 1.72
CA GLN A 412 -4.97 4.03 0.73
C GLN A 412 -4.02 5.07 0.09
N LYS A 413 -3.09 5.64 0.86
CA LYS A 413 -2.01 6.48 0.32
C LYS A 413 -1.17 5.68 -0.67
N ASP A 414 -0.73 4.47 -0.32
CA ASP A 414 0.10 3.64 -1.19
C ASP A 414 -0.63 3.23 -2.48
N LEU A 415 -1.93 2.88 -2.41
CA LEU A 415 -2.76 2.64 -3.61
C LEU A 415 -2.83 3.86 -4.52
N ARG A 416 -2.96 5.07 -3.95
CA ARG A 416 -2.93 6.34 -4.72
C ARG A 416 -1.56 6.60 -5.36
N LEU A 417 -0.46 6.29 -4.67
CA LEU A 417 0.89 6.46 -5.21
C LEU A 417 1.18 5.44 -6.33
N ALA A 418 0.75 4.19 -6.17
CA ALA A 418 0.84 3.17 -7.21
C ALA A 418 0.04 3.56 -8.48
N LEU A 419 -1.14 4.18 -8.32
CA LEU A 419 -1.92 4.71 -9.43
C LEU A 419 -1.24 5.90 -10.12
N LYS A 420 -0.58 6.80 -9.37
CA LYS A 420 0.22 7.91 -9.95
C LYS A 420 1.35 7.37 -10.85
N ILE A 421 2.12 6.40 -10.35
CA ILE A 421 3.20 5.76 -11.13
C ILE A 421 2.63 5.08 -12.38
N ALA A 422 1.49 4.40 -12.25
CA ALA A 422 0.87 3.74 -13.38
C ALA A 422 0.40 4.73 -14.47
N GLU A 423 -0.02 5.94 -14.10
CA GLU A 423 -0.29 7.05 -15.03
C GLU A 423 0.99 7.53 -15.74
N GLU A 424 2.10 7.70 -15.01
CA GLU A 424 3.42 8.06 -15.56
C GLU A 424 3.94 7.04 -16.60
N TYR A 425 3.58 5.76 -16.45
CA TYR A 425 3.95 4.66 -17.38
C TYR A 425 2.83 4.27 -18.37
N GLU A 426 1.75 5.06 -18.49
CA GLU A 426 0.58 4.80 -19.34
C GLU A 426 -0.06 3.40 -19.13
N HIS A 427 0.06 2.84 -17.93
CA HIS A 427 -0.34 1.46 -17.61
C HIS A 427 -1.69 1.40 -16.87
N PRO A 428 -2.75 0.79 -17.43
CA PRO A 428 -4.07 0.78 -16.81
C PRO A 428 -4.15 -0.24 -15.64
N LEU A 429 -4.53 0.25 -14.45
CA LEU A 429 -4.75 -0.58 -13.25
C LEU A 429 -6.23 -0.55 -12.77
N PRO A 430 -7.19 -1.11 -13.53
CA PRO A 430 -8.63 -0.98 -13.24
C PRO A 430 -9.05 -1.60 -11.90
N ILE A 431 -8.42 -2.71 -11.48
CA ILE A 431 -8.66 -3.35 -10.19
C ILE A 431 -8.22 -2.39 -9.07
N THR A 432 -6.96 -1.95 -9.09
CA THR A 432 -6.39 -1.02 -8.10
C THR A 432 -7.16 0.30 -8.00
N ALA A 433 -7.62 0.84 -9.14
CA ALA A 433 -8.44 2.04 -9.18
C ALA A 433 -9.76 1.84 -8.40
N THR A 434 -10.44 0.71 -8.64
CA THR A 434 -11.68 0.35 -7.92
C THR A 434 -11.41 0.16 -6.42
N THR A 435 -10.39 -0.63 -6.07
CA THR A 435 -9.95 -0.84 -4.69
C THR A 435 -9.68 0.48 -3.96
N ASN A 436 -8.96 1.41 -4.59
CA ASN A 436 -8.66 2.72 -4.01
C ASN A 436 -9.91 3.53 -3.65
N GLU A 437 -10.98 3.48 -4.46
CA GLU A 437 -12.25 4.14 -4.13
C GLU A 437 -12.99 3.46 -2.96
N VAL A 438 -12.92 2.13 -2.84
CA VAL A 438 -13.45 1.40 -1.66
C VAL A 438 -12.71 1.84 -0.39
N PHE A 439 -11.38 1.92 -0.43
CA PHE A 439 -10.57 2.40 0.69
C PHE A 439 -10.83 3.88 1.02
N LYS A 440 -10.97 4.77 0.03
CA LYS A 440 -11.38 6.18 0.25
C LYS A 440 -12.74 6.28 0.94
N HIS A 441 -13.70 5.43 0.57
CA HIS A 441 -15.02 5.39 1.20
C HIS A 441 -14.91 4.97 2.68
N ALA A 442 -14.13 3.92 2.99
CA ALA A 442 -13.90 3.51 4.38
C ALA A 442 -13.26 4.62 5.22
N LYS A 443 -12.31 5.39 4.66
CA LYS A 443 -11.74 6.59 5.33
C LYS A 443 -12.80 7.66 5.63
N HIS A 444 -13.68 7.94 4.67
CA HIS A 444 -14.75 8.93 4.82
C HIS A 444 -15.74 8.57 5.95
N LEU A 445 -15.94 7.28 6.22
CA LEU A 445 -16.77 6.78 7.31
C LEU A 445 -16.06 6.76 8.69
N GLY A 446 -14.85 7.34 8.80
CA GLY A 446 -14.12 7.46 10.07
C GLY A 446 -13.08 6.36 10.33
N TYR A 447 -12.98 5.33 9.50
CA TYR A 447 -12.03 4.22 9.70
C TYR A 447 -10.59 4.54 9.26
N SER A 448 -10.21 5.83 9.23
CA SER A 448 -8.92 6.30 8.70
C SER A 448 -7.70 5.79 9.48
N ASP A 449 -7.81 5.71 10.81
CA ASP A 449 -6.73 5.30 11.73
C ASP A 449 -6.89 3.86 12.26
N HIS A 450 -7.98 3.19 11.88
CA HIS A 450 -8.20 1.77 12.13
C HIS A 450 -7.31 0.92 11.21
N ASP A 451 -7.18 -0.37 11.52
CA ASP A 451 -6.52 -1.30 10.62
C ASP A 451 -7.18 -1.36 9.24
N VAL A 452 -6.37 -1.61 8.20
CA VAL A 452 -6.83 -1.86 6.82
C VAL A 452 -7.96 -2.89 6.68
N SER A 453 -8.09 -3.85 7.61
CA SER A 453 -9.21 -4.78 7.65
C SER A 453 -10.58 -4.12 7.88
N ALA A 454 -10.63 -2.89 8.42
CA ALA A 454 -11.87 -2.12 8.58
C ALA A 454 -12.56 -1.78 7.25
N VAL A 455 -11.88 -1.94 6.10
CA VAL A 455 -12.51 -1.87 4.77
C VAL A 455 -13.67 -2.86 4.62
N TYR A 456 -13.69 -3.95 5.39
CA TYR A 456 -14.80 -4.91 5.44
C TYR A 456 -16.15 -4.32 5.88
N ILE A 457 -16.14 -3.29 6.74
CA ILE A 457 -17.38 -2.64 7.21
C ILE A 457 -18.14 -2.06 6.02
N ARG A 458 -17.42 -1.55 5.00
CA ARG A 458 -18.01 -1.11 3.74
C ARG A 458 -18.58 -2.30 2.96
N SER A 459 -17.94 -3.46 2.87
CA SER A 459 -18.38 -4.52 1.94
C SER A 459 -19.74 -5.20 2.27
N ARG A 460 -20.25 -5.10 3.51
CA ARG A 460 -21.47 -5.81 4.00
C ARG A 460 -22.83 -5.21 3.57
N PHE A 461 -23.05 -4.94 2.27
CA PHE A 461 -24.33 -4.39 1.75
C PHE A 461 -25.53 -5.36 1.71
#